data_AF-A0A970A1C8-F1
#
_entry.id   AF-A0A970A1C8-F1
#
_cell.length_a   1.000
_cell.length_b   1.000
_cell.length_c   1.000
_cell.angle_alpha   90.00
_cell.angle_beta   90.00
_cell.angle_gamma   90.00
#
_symmetry.space_group_name_H-M   'P 1'
#
loop_
_entity.id
_entity.type
_entity.pdbx_description
1 polymer ?
#
loop_
_entity_poly.entity_id
_entity_poly.type
_entity_poly.pdbx_seq_one_letter_code
_entity_poly.pdbx_strand_id
1 'polypeptide(L)'
;MALKKLTISIVLVLLVVALTACGAKLEDGNYEGQSTPDSRGAYGVVSIEVKDGKIASAEFLQYNADGTLKDESYGKESGEENYKKAQDALEYSKQYAEKLVETQKVDKVDAITGATSSWKQFQEAAKDALAKAKGKR
;
A
#
# COMPACT_ATOMS: atom_id res chain seq x y z
N MET A 1 4.73 45.97 15.79
CA MET A 1 4.95 44.54 15.52
C MET A 1 3.82 43.77 16.19
N ALA A 2 2.88 43.27 15.39
CA ALA A 2 1.62 42.70 15.88
C ALA A 2 1.83 41.26 16.37
N LEU A 3 1.34 40.95 17.57
CA LEU A 3 1.27 39.60 18.12
C LEU A 3 -0.17 39.10 17.97
N LYS A 4 -0.42 38.23 16.98
CA LYS A 4 -1.69 37.50 16.84
C LYS A 4 -1.42 36.03 17.16
N LYS A 5 -1.74 35.63 18.39
CA LYS A 5 -1.82 34.21 18.77
C LYS A 5 -3.19 33.70 18.30
N LEU A 6 -3.18 32.88 17.26
CA LEU A 6 -4.37 32.23 16.73
C LEU A 6 -4.48 30.84 17.37
N THR A 7 -5.24 30.72 18.45
CA THR A 7 -5.62 29.42 19.02
C THR A 7 -6.87 28.93 18.31
N ILE A 8 -6.70 27.97 17.39
CA ILE A 8 -7.80 27.23 16.78
C ILE A 8 -8.04 25.99 17.65
N SER A 9 -9.08 26.04 18.47
CA SER A 9 -9.60 24.87 19.17
C SER A 9 -10.44 24.05 18.19
N ILE A 10 -9.87 22.99 17.61
CA ILE A 10 -10.63 21.96 16.90
C ILE A 10 -11.18 20.98 17.95
N VAL A 11 -12.48 21.09 18.20
CA VAL A 11 -13.26 20.06 18.90
C VAL A 11 -13.54 18.95 17.90
N LEU A 12 -12.75 17.87 17.94
CA LEU A 12 -13.01 16.65 17.16
C LEU A 12 -13.92 15.74 18.00
N VAL A 13 -15.19 15.66 17.61
CA VAL A 13 -16.16 14.73 18.19
C VAL A 13 -15.78 13.30 17.81
N LEU A 14 -15.31 12.53 18.79
CA LEU A 14 -15.05 11.09 18.68
C LEU A 14 -16.38 10.33 18.85
N LEU A 15 -17.04 10.03 17.73
CA LEU A 15 -18.15 9.06 17.71
C LEU A 15 -17.58 7.68 17.35
N VAL A 16 -17.22 6.89 18.36
CA VAL A 16 -16.75 5.51 18.17
C VAL A 16 -17.96 4.60 17.99
N VAL A 17 -18.33 4.32 16.73
CA VAL A 17 -19.23 3.21 16.42
C VAL A 17 -18.37 1.94 16.38
N ALA A 18 -18.39 1.18 17.47
CA ALA A 18 -17.71 -0.11 17.54
C ALA A 18 -18.48 -1.14 16.69
N LEU A 19 -18.23 -1.17 15.38
CA LEU A 19 -18.56 -2.33 14.55
C LEU A 19 -17.52 -3.42 14.83
N THR A 20 -17.91 -4.38 15.68
CA THR A 20 -17.21 -5.64 15.91
C THR A 20 -17.33 -6.52 14.68
N ALA A 21 -16.49 -6.26 13.70
CA ALA A 21 -16.26 -7.16 12.57
C ALA A 21 -15.55 -8.42 13.12
N CYS A 22 -16.29 -9.52 13.21
CA CYS A 22 -15.75 -10.84 13.54
C CYS A 22 -14.95 -11.37 12.33
N GLY A 23 -13.71 -10.90 12.20
CA GLY A 23 -12.66 -11.50 11.38
C GLY A 23 -11.54 -11.96 12.31
N ALA A 24 -10.79 -12.99 11.93
CA ALA A 24 -9.60 -13.41 12.68
C ALA A 24 -8.76 -12.16 13.02
N LYS A 25 -8.58 -11.88 14.31
CA LYS A 25 -8.05 -10.61 14.77
C LYS A 25 -6.61 -10.47 14.29
N LEU A 26 -6.35 -9.47 13.45
CA LEU A 26 -4.98 -9.06 13.14
C LEU A 26 -4.37 -8.50 14.43
N GLU A 27 -3.11 -8.82 14.69
CA GLU A 27 -2.35 -8.21 15.77
C GLU A 27 -2.03 -6.76 15.39
N ASP A 28 -2.22 -5.84 16.34
CA ASP A 28 -1.92 -4.43 16.14
C ASP A 28 -0.40 -4.24 16.00
N GLY A 29 0.01 -3.42 15.04
CA GLY A 29 1.43 -3.22 14.75
C GLY A 29 1.69 -2.77 13.31
N ASN A 30 2.96 -2.67 12.96
CA ASN A 30 3.40 -2.38 11.60
C ASN A 30 4.01 -3.63 10.98
N TYR A 31 3.57 -3.98 9.78
CA TYR A 31 4.00 -5.19 9.09
C TYR A 31 4.37 -4.87 7.66
N GLU A 32 5.50 -5.42 7.23
CA GLU A 32 5.97 -5.31 5.86
C GLU A 32 5.93 -6.70 5.21
N GLY A 33 5.44 -6.77 3.98
CA GLY A 33 5.43 -7.96 3.16
C GLY A 33 6.02 -7.71 1.79
N GLN A 34 6.60 -8.74 1.18
CA GLN A 34 7.30 -8.63 -0.10
C GLN A 34 6.76 -9.65 -1.10
N SER A 35 6.64 -9.25 -2.36
CA SER A 35 6.31 -10.17 -3.45
C SER A 35 7.51 -11.03 -3.83
N THR A 36 7.24 -12.12 -4.54
CA THR A 36 8.32 -12.77 -5.30
C THR A 36 8.85 -11.81 -6.39
N PRO A 37 10.16 -11.85 -6.71
CA PRO A 37 10.69 -11.11 -7.84
C PRO A 37 10.08 -11.62 -9.17
N ASP A 38 9.78 -10.71 -10.09
CA ASP A 38 9.33 -11.06 -11.43
C ASP A 38 10.50 -11.59 -12.29
N SER A 39 10.24 -11.94 -13.55
CA SER A 39 11.26 -12.44 -14.48
C SER A 39 12.45 -11.49 -14.71
N ARG A 40 12.31 -10.20 -14.36
CA ARG A 40 13.34 -9.17 -14.46
C ARG A 40 13.94 -8.82 -13.09
N GLY A 41 13.59 -9.56 -12.04
CA GLY A 41 14.03 -9.34 -10.67
C GLY A 41 13.31 -8.22 -9.93
N ALA A 42 12.33 -7.55 -10.55
CA ALA A 42 11.59 -6.48 -9.89
C ALA A 42 10.58 -7.06 -8.90
N TYR A 43 10.37 -6.39 -7.76
CA TYR A 43 9.49 -6.86 -6.70
C TYR A 43 8.68 -5.71 -6.09
N GLY A 44 7.60 -6.05 -5.39
CA GLY A 44 6.76 -5.10 -4.66
C GLY A 44 6.88 -5.32 -3.15
N VAL A 45 6.73 -4.23 -2.39
CA VAL A 45 6.69 -4.22 -0.92
C VAL A 45 5.41 -3.52 -0.49
N VAL A 46 4.65 -4.16 0.41
CA VAL A 46 3.50 -3.56 1.07
C VAL A 46 3.79 -3.41 2.54
N SER A 47 3.67 -2.18 3.03
CA SER A 47 3.70 -1.85 4.46
C SER A 47 2.29 -1.58 4.93
N ILE A 48 1.86 -2.19 6.02
CA ILE A 48 0.56 -1.96 6.65
C ILE A 48 0.71 -1.55 8.11
N GLU A 49 -0.16 -0.67 8.57
CA GLU A 49 -0.42 -0.45 9.99
C GLU A 49 -1.75 -1.14 10.35
N VAL A 50 -1.73 -1.96 11.38
CA VAL A 50 -2.92 -2.58 11.97
C VAL A 50 -3.25 -1.90 13.29
N LYS A 51 -4.51 -1.45 13.43
CA LYS A 51 -5.08 -0.90 14.67
C LYS A 51 -6.46 -1.51 14.90
N ASP A 52 -6.75 -1.87 16.14
CA ASP A 52 -8.01 -2.51 16.54
C ASP A 52 -8.34 -3.75 15.69
N GLY A 53 -7.30 -4.49 15.27
CA GLY A 53 -7.40 -5.66 14.40
C GLY A 53 -7.84 -5.38 12.95
N LYS A 54 -7.75 -4.13 12.48
CA LYS A 54 -8.05 -3.70 11.11
C LYS A 54 -6.85 -3.03 10.46
N ILE A 55 -6.76 -3.07 9.14
CA ILE A 55 -5.76 -2.34 8.36
C ILE A 55 -6.13 -0.85 8.43
N ALA A 56 -5.36 -0.07 9.17
CA ALA A 56 -5.56 1.36 9.36
C ALA A 56 -4.91 2.20 8.26
N SER A 57 -3.75 1.76 7.77
CA SER A 57 -3.07 2.34 6.61
C SER A 57 -2.29 1.29 5.85
N ALA A 58 -2.01 1.57 4.57
CA ALA A 58 -1.18 0.75 3.72
C ALA A 58 -0.37 1.63 2.76
N GLU A 59 0.83 1.17 2.41
CA GLU A 59 1.69 1.74 1.36
C GLU A 59 2.13 0.61 0.44
N PHE A 60 2.24 0.89 -0.87
CA PHE A 60 2.76 -0.05 -1.85
C PHE A 60 3.90 0.59 -2.65
N LEU A 61 5.10 0.03 -2.50
CA LEU A 61 6.30 0.46 -3.22
C LEU A 61 6.78 -0.68 -4.13
N GLN A 62 7.49 -0.32 -5.19
CA GLN A 62 8.02 -1.28 -6.16
C GLN A 62 9.49 -0.98 -6.41
N TYR A 63 10.27 -2.03 -6.58
CA TYR A 63 11.72 -1.94 -6.69
C TYR A 63 12.20 -2.66 -7.95
N ASN A 64 13.31 -2.19 -8.51
CA ASN A 64 14.06 -2.88 -9.55
C ASN A 64 14.87 -4.04 -8.92
N ALA A 65 15.49 -4.86 -9.77
CA ALA A 65 16.28 -6.01 -9.34
C ALA A 65 17.49 -5.66 -8.45
N ASP A 66 18.02 -4.46 -8.63
CA ASP A 66 19.13 -3.91 -7.84
C ASP A 66 18.67 -3.27 -6.52
N GLY A 67 17.37 -3.34 -6.20
CA GLY A 67 16.78 -2.74 -5.02
C GLY A 67 16.53 -1.24 -5.12
N THR A 68 16.75 -0.61 -6.27
CA THR A 68 16.38 0.79 -6.48
C THR A 68 14.87 0.95 -6.55
N LEU A 69 14.34 1.99 -5.90
CA LEU A 69 12.90 2.30 -5.95
C LEU A 69 12.50 2.67 -7.38
N LYS A 70 11.35 2.17 -7.83
CA LYS A 70 10.70 2.65 -9.05
C LYS A 70 10.01 3.97 -8.75
N ASP A 71 10.65 5.07 -9.10
CA ASP A 71 10.16 6.43 -8.91
C ASP A 71 9.96 7.14 -10.26
N GLU A 72 10.03 8.47 -10.27
CA GLU A 72 9.96 9.31 -11.48
C GLU A 72 11.04 8.99 -12.52
N SER A 73 12.14 8.33 -12.15
CA SER A 73 13.18 7.89 -13.08
C SER A 73 12.87 6.56 -13.77
N TYR A 74 11.87 5.81 -13.27
CA TYR A 74 11.55 4.48 -13.79
C TYR A 74 11.12 4.53 -15.27
N GLY A 75 11.87 3.81 -16.11
CA GLY A 75 11.62 3.72 -17.55
C GLY A 75 12.25 4.85 -18.38
N LYS A 76 12.97 5.80 -17.76
CA LYS A 76 13.51 7.00 -18.45
C LYS A 76 14.45 6.67 -19.61
N GLU A 77 15.18 5.56 -19.53
CA GLU A 77 16.10 5.09 -20.58
C GLU A 77 15.42 4.20 -21.64
N SER A 78 14.12 3.93 -21.51
CA SER A 78 13.39 3.00 -22.40
C SER A 78 12.76 3.66 -23.63
N GLY A 79 13.02 4.95 -23.84
CA GLY A 79 12.36 5.77 -24.86
C GLY A 79 11.02 6.35 -24.37
N GLU A 80 10.58 7.44 -24.99
CA GLU A 80 9.46 8.27 -24.53
C GLU A 80 8.15 7.49 -24.32
N GLU A 81 7.78 6.65 -25.28
CA GLU A 81 6.55 5.86 -25.21
C GLU A 81 6.57 4.86 -24.04
N ASN A 82 7.69 4.16 -23.86
CA ASN A 82 7.84 3.18 -22.79
C ASN A 82 7.97 3.84 -21.43
N TYR A 83 8.66 4.99 -21.35
CA TYR A 83 8.71 5.81 -20.15
C TYR A 83 7.30 6.22 -19.73
N LYS A 84 6.47 6.72 -20.66
CA LYS A 84 5.09 7.08 -20.38
C LYS A 84 4.29 5.88 -19.84
N LYS A 85 4.37 4.72 -20.50
CA LYS A 85 3.70 3.48 -20.04
C LYS A 85 4.16 3.04 -18.65
N ALA A 86 5.46 3.17 -18.37
CA ALA A 86 6.04 2.84 -17.08
C ALA A 86 5.52 3.75 -15.97
N GLN A 87 5.46 5.05 -16.22
CA GLN A 87 4.94 6.05 -15.29
C GLN A 87 3.42 5.91 -15.08
N ASP A 88 2.65 5.69 -16.15
CA ASP A 88 1.21 5.42 -16.06
C ASP A 88 0.94 4.19 -15.17
N ALA A 89 1.69 3.10 -15.37
CA ALA A 89 1.56 1.89 -14.56
C ALA A 89 1.92 2.13 -13.08
N LEU A 90 2.97 2.91 -12.81
CA LEU A 90 3.36 3.28 -11.45
C LEU A 90 2.26 4.12 -10.78
N GLU A 91 1.70 5.10 -11.48
CA GLU A 91 0.60 5.94 -11.00
C GLU A 91 -0.65 5.11 -10.67
N TYR A 92 -1.08 4.24 -11.58
CA TYR A 92 -2.23 3.37 -11.34
C TYR A 92 -2.00 2.43 -10.15
N SER A 93 -0.77 1.96 -9.96
CA SER A 93 -0.46 1.03 -8.86
C SER A 93 -0.60 1.64 -7.47
N LYS A 94 -0.49 2.96 -7.32
CA LYS A 94 -0.67 3.67 -6.03
C LYS A 94 -2.06 3.44 -5.42
N GLN A 95 -3.08 3.20 -6.25
CA GLN A 95 -4.45 2.97 -5.78
C GLN A 95 -4.65 1.65 -5.04
N TYR A 96 -3.75 0.66 -5.20
CA TYR A 96 -3.96 -0.65 -4.60
C TYR A 96 -3.89 -0.62 -3.07
N ALA A 97 -3.02 0.20 -2.50
CA ALA A 97 -2.89 0.35 -1.05
C ALA A 97 -4.15 0.99 -0.44
N GLU A 98 -4.68 2.05 -1.05
CA GLU A 98 -5.94 2.67 -0.64
C GLU A 98 -7.10 1.67 -0.69
N LYS A 99 -7.25 0.95 -1.81
CA LYS A 99 -8.27 -0.10 -1.95
C LYS A 99 -8.11 -1.22 -0.91
N LEU A 100 -6.89 -1.52 -0.46
CA LEU A 100 -6.68 -2.50 0.63
C LEU A 100 -7.29 -2.02 1.94
N VAL A 101 -7.09 -0.74 2.27
CA VAL A 101 -7.64 -0.12 3.47
C VAL A 101 -9.17 -0.08 3.38
N GLU A 102 -9.74 0.22 2.21
CA GLU A 102 -11.20 0.21 2.03
C GLU A 102 -11.80 -1.19 2.14
N THR A 103 -11.21 -2.16 1.46
CA THR A 103 -11.78 -3.50 1.33
C THR A 103 -11.46 -4.43 2.50
N GLN A 104 -10.37 -4.13 3.24
CA GLN A 104 -9.79 -4.98 4.29
C GLN A 104 -9.42 -6.40 3.79
N LYS A 105 -9.41 -6.63 2.47
CA LYS A 105 -9.37 -7.96 1.85
C LYS A 105 -8.61 -7.90 0.53
N VAL A 106 -7.43 -8.50 0.48
CA VAL A 106 -6.55 -8.49 -0.72
C VAL A 106 -7.24 -9.08 -1.95
N ASP A 107 -8.09 -10.09 -1.78
CA ASP A 107 -8.86 -10.74 -2.86
C ASP A 107 -10.01 -9.88 -3.41
N LYS A 108 -10.30 -8.74 -2.77
CA LYS A 108 -11.29 -7.75 -3.22
C LYS A 108 -10.67 -6.53 -3.89
N VAL A 109 -9.34 -6.46 -3.98
CA VAL A 109 -8.64 -5.42 -4.73
C VAL A 109 -8.49 -5.88 -6.18
N ASP A 110 -9.27 -5.31 -7.08
CA ASP A 110 -9.25 -5.64 -8.51
C ASP A 110 -8.04 -5.06 -9.25
N ALA A 111 -7.61 -5.75 -10.30
CA ALA A 111 -6.54 -5.28 -11.17
C ALA A 111 -6.96 -4.02 -11.95
N ILE A 112 -6.04 -3.05 -12.07
CA ILE A 112 -6.22 -1.87 -12.90
C ILE A 112 -5.55 -2.11 -14.26
N THR A 113 -6.25 -1.78 -15.34
CA THR A 113 -5.73 -1.89 -16.72
C THR A 113 -4.39 -1.14 -16.85
N GLY A 114 -3.39 -1.79 -17.45
CA GLY A 114 -2.03 -1.24 -17.56
C GLY A 114 -1.14 -1.50 -16.34
N ALA A 115 -1.68 -1.96 -15.21
CA ALA A 115 -0.95 -2.21 -13.97
C ALA A 115 -1.11 -3.66 -13.46
N THR A 116 -1.34 -4.63 -14.35
CA THR A 116 -1.55 -6.04 -13.97
C THR A 116 -0.33 -6.69 -13.32
N SER A 117 0.89 -6.33 -13.75
CA SER A 117 2.12 -6.84 -13.12
C SER A 117 2.23 -6.33 -11.68
N SER A 118 2.03 -5.02 -11.50
CA SER A 118 1.97 -4.37 -10.20
C SER A 118 0.90 -4.96 -9.29
N TRP A 119 -0.27 -5.29 -9.83
CA TRP A 119 -1.36 -5.93 -9.08
C TRP A 119 -0.94 -7.29 -8.50
N LYS A 120 -0.27 -8.15 -9.29
CA LYS A 120 0.20 -9.45 -8.80
C LYS A 120 1.22 -9.28 -7.66
N GLN A 121 2.18 -8.37 -7.83
CA GLN A 121 3.17 -8.06 -6.81
C GLN A 121 2.50 -7.52 -5.54
N PHE A 122 1.56 -6.58 -5.69
CA PHE A 122 0.76 -6.07 -4.58
C PHE A 122 0.02 -7.19 -3.84
N GLN A 123 -0.65 -8.09 -4.56
CA GLN A 123 -1.41 -9.18 -3.92
C GLN A 123 -0.51 -10.12 -3.12
N GLU A 124 0.67 -10.48 -3.63
CA GLU A 124 1.63 -11.32 -2.92
C GLU A 124 2.17 -10.61 -1.68
N ALA A 125 2.67 -9.38 -1.84
CA ALA A 125 3.24 -8.58 -0.77
C ALA A 125 2.21 -8.31 0.35
N ALA A 126 0.97 -7.93 0.00
CA ALA A 126 -0.09 -7.69 0.97
C ALA A 126 -0.50 -8.96 1.72
N LYS A 127 -0.53 -10.13 1.05
CA LYS A 127 -0.78 -11.41 1.70
C LYS A 127 0.33 -11.78 2.67
N ASP A 128 1.59 -11.52 2.31
CA ASP A 128 2.75 -11.75 3.19
C ASP A 128 2.69 -10.84 4.43
N ALA A 129 2.41 -9.54 4.26
CA ALA A 129 2.24 -8.59 5.35
C ALA A 129 1.11 -9.03 6.32
N LEU A 130 -0.05 -9.42 5.76
CA LEU A 130 -1.19 -9.91 6.55
C LEU A 130 -0.93 -11.26 7.21
N ALA A 131 -0.10 -12.13 6.64
CA ALA A 131 0.30 -13.37 7.27
C ALA A 131 1.14 -13.10 8.53
N LYS A 132 2.08 -12.14 8.45
CA LYS A 132 2.87 -11.68 9.60
C LYS A 132 1.99 -11.04 10.68
N ALA A 133 0.96 -10.29 10.28
CA ALA A 133 0.00 -9.67 11.19
C ALA A 133 -0.97 -10.65 11.86
N LYS A 134 -1.08 -11.90 11.41
CA LYS A 134 -1.91 -12.93 12.06
C LYS A 134 -1.21 -13.64 13.22
N GLY A 135 0.02 -13.26 13.53
CA GLY A 135 0.89 -13.94 14.49
C GLY A 135 1.49 -15.24 13.94
N LYS A 136 2.72 -15.57 14.35
CA LYS A 136 3.25 -16.93 14.19
C LYS A 136 2.52 -17.82 15.20
N ARG A 137 1.82 -18.85 14.73
CA ARG A 137 1.35 -19.94 15.60
C ARG A 137 2.53 -20.71 16.18
#